data_AF-A0A2A4YUS8-F1
#
_entry.id   AF-A0A2A4YUS8-F1
#
_cell.length_a   1.000
_cell.length_b   1.000
_cell.length_c   1.000
_cell.angle_alpha   90.00
_cell.angle_beta   90.00
_cell.angle_gamma   90.00
#
_symmetry.space_group_name_H-M   'P 1'
#
loop_
_entity.id
_entity.type
_entity.pdbx_description
1 polymer ?
#
loop_
_entity_poly.entity_id
_entity_poly.type
_entity_poly.pdbx_seq_one_letter_code
_entity_poly.pdbx_strand_id
1 'polypeptide(L)'
;MENTIKSDVRDVLEEIDIAYHGLVAYQPMNTDYAGFASMAVAQFRDALRDPELTREELGKLLRKGIKKHRARDTEVSWTKFVASYMVKAANA
;
A
#
# COMPACT_ATOMS: atom_id res chain seq x y z
N MET A 1 17.36 -7.79 -5.58
CA MET A 1 16.16 -7.38 -6.34
C MET A 1 14.97 -7.16 -5.43
N GLU A 2 14.59 -8.13 -4.58
CA GLU A 2 13.45 -8.02 -3.65
C GLU A 2 13.53 -6.81 -2.69
N ASN A 3 14.73 -6.47 -2.18
CA ASN A 3 14.90 -5.31 -1.31
C ASN A 3 14.66 -3.96 -2.03
N THR A 4 14.93 -3.88 -3.34
CA THR A 4 14.65 -2.69 -4.16
C THR A 4 13.15 -2.54 -4.35
N ILE A 5 12.45 -3.60 -4.75
CA ILE A 5 10.98 -3.62 -4.89
C ILE A 5 10.31 -3.22 -3.57
N LYS A 6 10.79 -3.73 -2.43
CA LYS A 6 10.29 -3.33 -1.11
C LYS A 6 10.49 -1.84 -0.81
N SER A 7 11.62 -1.27 -1.22
CA SER A 7 11.88 0.17 -1.06
C SER A 7 10.93 0.97 -1.94
N ASP A 8 10.85 0.65 -3.23
CA ASP A 8 9.98 1.34 -4.20
C ASP A 8 8.51 1.33 -3.73
N VAL A 9 8.01 0.18 -3.26
CA VAL A 9 6.64 0.06 -2.73
C VAL A 9 6.45 0.87 -1.45
N ARG A 10 7.45 0.91 -0.57
CA ARG A 10 7.38 1.71 0.66
C ARG A 10 7.31 3.20 0.32
N ASP A 11 8.14 3.65 -0.61
CA ASP A 11 8.21 5.06 -1.00
C ASP A 11 6.86 5.51 -1.63
N VAL A 12 6.25 4.67 -2.47
CA VAL A 12 4.87 4.91 -2.98
C VAL A 12 3.84 4.95 -1.85
N LEU A 13 3.94 4.04 -0.86
CA LEU A 13 3.02 4.05 0.28
C LEU A 13 3.16 5.32 1.12
N GLU A 14 4.37 5.83 1.34
CA GLU A 14 4.63 7.04 2.12
C GLU A 14 4.09 8.30 1.42
N GLU A 15 4.28 8.42 0.09
CA GLU A 15 3.69 9.52 -0.69
C GLU A 15 2.17 9.53 -0.61
N ILE A 16 1.54 8.36 -0.73
CA ILE A 16 0.09 8.22 -0.64
C ILE A 16 -0.41 8.50 0.78
N ASP A 17 0.34 8.10 1.80
CA ASP A 17 0.00 8.38 3.20
C ASP A 17 -0.07 9.87 3.48
N ILE A 18 0.92 10.62 2.99
CA ILE A 18 0.96 12.08 3.09
C ILE A 18 -0.24 12.69 2.38
N ALA A 19 -0.51 12.27 1.14
CA ALA A 19 -1.63 12.80 0.34
C ALA A 19 -2.99 12.49 0.98
N TYR A 20 -3.19 11.27 1.48
CA TYR A 20 -4.42 10.84 2.13
C TYR A 20 -4.68 11.62 3.42
N HIS A 21 -3.68 11.75 4.29
CA HIS A 21 -3.84 12.49 5.54
C HIS A 21 -4.06 13.98 5.30
N GLY A 22 -3.38 14.57 4.31
CA GLY A 22 -3.66 15.93 3.87
C GLY A 22 -5.12 16.08 3.44
N LEU A 23 -5.60 15.19 2.56
CA LEU A 23 -6.97 15.24 2.07
C LEU A 23 -8.01 15.07 3.18
N VAL A 24 -7.87 14.05 4.03
CA VAL A 24 -8.81 13.77 5.13
C VAL A 24 -8.85 14.90 6.17
N ALA A 25 -7.72 15.59 6.39
CA ALA A 25 -7.67 16.75 7.28
C ALA A 25 -8.49 17.94 6.76
N TYR A 26 -8.58 18.13 5.44
CA TYR A 26 -9.34 19.24 4.83
C TYR A 26 -10.77 18.84 4.45
N GLN A 27 -10.99 17.59 4.05
CA GLN A 27 -12.27 17.07 3.59
C GLN A 27 -12.42 15.60 4.01
N PRO A 28 -13.31 15.29 4.97
CA PRO A 28 -13.61 13.92 5.33
C PRO A 28 -14.17 13.17 4.11
N MET A 29 -13.35 12.28 3.54
CA MET A 29 -13.76 11.45 2.41
C MET A 29 -14.55 10.22 2.89
N ASN A 30 -15.56 9.82 2.14
CA ASN A 30 -16.26 8.54 2.33
C ASN A 30 -15.49 7.36 1.68
N THR A 31 -14.16 7.37 1.76
CA THR A 31 -13.31 6.32 1.20
C THR A 31 -12.25 5.91 2.22
N ASP A 32 -11.97 4.61 2.31
CA ASP A 32 -10.90 4.12 3.16
C ASP A 32 -9.54 4.34 2.48
N TYR A 33 -8.46 4.32 3.29
CA TYR A 33 -7.09 4.46 2.78
C TYR A 33 -6.82 3.56 1.57
N ALA A 34 -7.25 2.29 1.61
CA ALA A 34 -7.01 1.35 0.52
C ALA A 34 -7.78 1.72 -0.76
N GLY A 35 -8.99 2.26 -0.64
CA GLY A 35 -9.76 2.78 -1.76
C GLY A 35 -9.05 3.96 -2.42
N PHE A 36 -8.56 4.91 -1.62
CA PHE A 36 -7.76 6.04 -2.10
C PHE A 36 -6.43 5.60 -2.73
N ALA A 37 -5.64 4.79 -2.02
CA ALA A 37 -4.36 4.29 -2.49
C ALA A 37 -4.47 3.45 -3.77
N SER A 38 -5.58 2.74 -3.97
CA SER A 38 -5.82 1.99 -5.21
C SER A 38 -5.92 2.89 -6.46
N MET A 39 -6.15 4.19 -6.29
CA MET A 39 -6.13 5.15 -7.40
C MET A 39 -4.74 5.25 -8.04
N ALA A 40 -3.68 4.97 -7.28
CA ALA A 40 -2.27 4.99 -7.68
C ALA A 40 -1.79 3.66 -8.30
N VAL A 41 -2.69 2.84 -8.88
CA VAL A 41 -2.36 1.49 -9.35
C VAL A 41 -1.19 1.45 -10.34
N ALA A 42 -1.02 2.47 -11.18
CA ALA A 42 0.11 2.56 -12.10
C ALA A 42 1.46 2.61 -11.36
N GLN A 43 1.58 3.43 -10.32
CA GLN A 43 2.81 3.52 -9.52
C GLN A 43 3.10 2.20 -8.78
N PHE A 44 2.06 1.50 -8.33
CA PHE A 44 2.22 0.18 -7.72
C PHE A 44 2.60 -0.91 -8.71
N ARG A 45 2.10 -0.89 -9.95
CA ARG A 45 2.53 -1.82 -11.01
C ARG A 45 4.02 -1.70 -11.24
N ASP A 46 4.49 -0.46 -11.37
CA ASP A 46 5.91 -0.17 -11.53
C ASP A 46 6.67 -0.67 -10.30
N ALA A 47 6.30 -0.23 -9.10
CA ALA A 47 7.00 -0.58 -7.86
C ALA A 47 7.03 -2.10 -7.59
N LEU A 48 5.95 -2.83 -7.85
CA LEU A 48 5.84 -4.28 -7.67
C LEU A 48 6.43 -5.08 -8.84
N ARG A 49 6.74 -4.42 -9.96
CA ARG A 49 7.10 -5.08 -11.25
C ARG A 49 6.01 -6.06 -11.71
N ASP A 50 4.75 -5.71 -11.46
CA ASP A 50 3.58 -6.49 -11.82
C ASP A 50 2.68 -5.64 -12.74
N PRO A 51 2.81 -5.75 -14.07
CA PRO A 51 2.04 -4.93 -15.01
C PRO A 51 0.54 -5.28 -15.03
N GLU A 52 0.19 -6.51 -14.63
CA GLU A 52 -1.18 -7.00 -14.67
C GLU A 52 -1.99 -6.62 -13.42
N LEU A 53 -1.32 -6.17 -12.35
CA LEU A 53 -1.95 -5.77 -11.10
C LEU A 53 -3.14 -4.83 -11.35
N THR A 54 -4.33 -5.27 -10.97
CA THR A 54 -5.54 -4.46 -11.11
C THR A 54 -5.75 -3.56 -9.89
N ARG A 55 -6.54 -2.50 -10.06
CA ARG A 55 -6.97 -1.63 -8.96
C ARG A 55 -7.66 -2.42 -7.85
N GLU A 56 -8.50 -3.38 -8.23
CA GLU A 56 -9.25 -4.20 -7.28
C GLU A 56 -8.31 -5.09 -6.45
N GLU A 57 -7.35 -5.75 -7.10
CA GLU A 57 -6.34 -6.58 -6.44
C GLU A 57 -5.47 -5.75 -5.51
N LEU A 58 -5.00 -4.59 -5.95
CA LEU A 58 -4.26 -3.65 -5.11
C LEU A 58 -5.06 -3.25 -3.87
N GLY A 59 -6.33 -2.86 -4.05
CA GLY A 59 -7.21 -2.52 -2.93
C GLY A 59 -7.40 -3.69 -1.95
N LYS A 60 -7.54 -4.92 -2.45
CA LYS A 60 -7.61 -6.13 -1.61
C LYS A 60 -6.29 -6.39 -0.87
N LEU A 61 -5.15 -6.26 -1.53
CA LEU A 61 -3.81 -6.44 -0.95
C LEU A 61 -3.57 -5.45 0.19
N LEU A 62 -3.85 -4.16 -0.05
CA LEU A 62 -3.70 -3.10 0.94
C LEU A 62 -4.59 -3.36 2.16
N ARG A 63 -5.89 -3.64 1.99
CA ARG A 63 -6.80 -3.96 3.10
C ARG A 63 -6.33 -5.17 3.91
N LYS A 64 -5.87 -6.23 3.23
CA LYS A 64 -5.32 -7.43 3.89
C LYS A 64 -4.05 -7.10 4.68
N GLY A 65 -3.13 -6.34 4.09
CA GLY A 65 -1.88 -5.91 4.73
C GLY A 65 -2.15 -5.07 5.98
N ILE A 66 -3.03 -4.07 5.87
CA ILE A 66 -3.42 -3.19 6.98
C ILE A 66 -4.10 -4.00 8.10
N LYS A 67 -5.03 -4.90 7.75
CA LYS A 67 -5.69 -5.76 8.75
C LYS A 67 -4.69 -6.67 9.47
N LYS A 68 -3.73 -7.23 8.74
CA LYS A 68 -2.66 -8.07 9.32
C LYS A 68 -1.72 -7.28 10.21
N HIS A 69 -1.36 -6.05 9.85
CA HIS A 69 -0.55 -5.16 10.69
C HIS A 69 -1.26 -4.85 12.00
N ARG A 70 -2.52 -4.39 11.93
CA ARG A 70 -3.34 -4.10 13.12
C ARG A 70 -3.52 -5.29 14.05
N ALA A 71 -3.62 -6.51 13.50
CA ALA A 71 -3.76 -7.72 14.31
C ALA A 71 -2.46 -8.19 14.97
N ARG A 72 -1.31 -7.69 14.54
CA ARG A 72 0.01 -8.19 14.97
C ARG A 72 0.56 -7.48 16.20
N ASP A 73 -0.14 -6.49 16.74
CA ASP A 73 0.27 -5.64 17.88
C ASP A 73 1.79 -5.35 17.89
N THR A 74 2.22 -4.58 16.89
CA THR A 74 3.64 -4.41 16.57
C THR A 74 4.01 -2.94 16.43
N GLU A 75 5.19 -2.57 16.93
CA GLU A 75 5.78 -1.24 16.76
C GLU A 75 6.36 -1.00 15.34
N VAL A 76 6.38 -2.03 14.49
CA VAL A 76 6.89 -1.91 13.12
C VAL A 76 6.02 -0.91 12.35
N SER A 77 6.63 0.05 11.65
CA SER A 77 5.89 1.01 10.84
C SER A 77 4.97 0.29 9.86
N TRP A 78 3.76 0.82 9.72
CA TRP A 78 2.73 0.20 8.89
C TRP A 78 3.20 0.12 7.41
N THR A 79 3.87 1.16 6.90
CA THR A 79 4.41 1.21 5.52
C THR A 79 5.43 0.10 5.28
N LYS A 80 6.37 -0.09 6.21
CA LYS A 80 7.40 -1.14 6.12
C LYS A 80 6.79 -2.54 6.17
N PHE A 81 5.79 -2.75 7.02
CA PHE A 81 5.09 -4.02 7.12
C PHE A 81 4.29 -4.32 5.85
N VAL A 82 3.49 -3.36 5.37
CA VAL A 82 2.62 -3.52 4.22
C VAL A 82 3.42 -3.68 2.94
N ALA A 83 4.50 -2.92 2.73
CA ALA A 83 5.41 -3.12 1.60
C ALA A 83 5.99 -4.55 1.60
N SER A 84 6.46 -5.04 2.75
CA SER A 84 6.95 -6.40 2.88
C SER A 84 5.87 -7.45 2.62
N TYR A 85 4.63 -7.19 3.02
CA TYR A 85 3.50 -8.07 2.77
C TYR A 85 3.13 -8.11 1.27
N MET A 86 3.08 -6.95 0.61
CA MET A 86 2.72 -6.83 -0.80
C MET A 86 3.75 -7.52 -1.71
N VAL A 87 5.04 -7.31 -1.45
CA VAL A 87 6.09 -8.01 -2.20
C VAL A 87 6.02 -9.52 -2.02
N LYS A 88 5.73 -10.01 -0.79
CA LYS A 88 5.52 -11.44 -0.56
C LYS A 88 4.28 -11.98 -1.24
N ALA A 89 3.20 -11.21 -1.30
CA ALA A 89 1.95 -11.63 -1.91
C ALA A 89 2.01 -11.62 -3.45
N ALA A 90 2.81 -10.73 -4.04
CA ALA A 90 3.01 -10.66 -5.49
C ALA A 90 3.98 -11.74 -6.03
N ASN A 91 4.85 -12.28 -5.18
CA ASN A 91 5.82 -13.33 -5.54
C ASN A 91 5.42 -14.73 -5.00
N ALA A 92 4.18 -14.90 -4.55
CA ALA A 92 3.63 -16.17 -4.07
C ALA A 92 2.71 -16.80 -5.12
#